data_AF-A0AAD7CL99-F1
#
_entry.id   AF-A0AAD7CL99-F1
#
_cell.length_a   1.000
_cell.length_b   1.000
_cell.length_c   1.000
_cell.angle_alpha   90.00
_cell.angle_beta   90.00
_cell.angle_gamma   90.00
#
_symmetry.space_group_name_H-M   'P 1'
#
loop_
_entity.id
_entity.type
_entity.pdbx_description
1 polymer ?
#
loop_
_entity_poly.entity_id
_entity_poly.type
_entity_poly.pdbx_seq_one_letter_code
_entity_poly.pdbx_strand_id
1 'polypeptide(L)'
;MRLAPPPEKPPQPLLKMLWELTWLQWAFFWVGWLAWTCDALDFFSVSVSVPALSKQFNKETSTITQAITLTLLFRSVGAVLFGIFSDRFGRKWPLVFNLLLVAVLELAAGFVQTFRQFLALRSLFGIAMGGIWGLAASTSLENLPVELRGVASGVLQEGYAFGNLLAAVISLKLVPEVAPGWRALFWTASGISVFGAFLRSLLPESEAFLKARRAAEAHGSVSEAQKTRVFIRETNAMLKKHWMLCIYAVLLLTGFNFLAHGSQDLYPTYVQENKGLSPHASVVATIIGNCGAIAGGIVAGWASQFLGRRITIVLCEILTGAFIPLWIIPDSFSALAAGAFCIQFGVQGAWGVIPIHLTEMAPPAFRATFPGVAYQIGNMISSAAAQIEATGGDHLKTVVNGKVVPDYGKVQGILIGAVAAFVILITIIGPAENHSSHFEKHRVAFDERGAGENAFIDDDEGVLSNSGHPYSEKASEERVSTEKPQIAAA
;
A
#
# COMPACT_ATOMS: atom_id res chain seq x y z
N MET A 1 -8.22 -40.34 14.30
CA MET A 1 -7.19 -40.48 13.26
C MET A 1 -7.06 -39.10 12.60
N ARG A 2 -6.04 -38.30 12.97
CA ARG A 2 -5.84 -36.97 12.37
C ARG A 2 -5.38 -37.20 10.94
N LEU A 3 -6.23 -36.87 9.97
CA LEU A 3 -5.89 -36.91 8.54
C LEU A 3 -4.68 -35.99 8.34
N ALA A 4 -3.63 -36.52 7.72
CA ALA A 4 -2.47 -35.73 7.33
C ALA A 4 -2.93 -34.60 6.39
N PRO A 5 -2.38 -33.38 6.51
CA PRO A 5 -2.68 -32.33 5.56
C PRO A 5 -2.33 -32.81 4.13
N PRO A 6 -3.12 -32.41 3.11
CA PRO A 6 -2.85 -32.79 1.73
C PRO A 6 -1.42 -32.36 1.36
N PRO A 7 -0.70 -33.15 0.54
CA PRO A 7 0.67 -32.84 0.16
C PRO A 7 0.73 -31.47 -0.50
N GLU A 8 1.59 -30.58 0.02
CA GLU A 8 1.86 -29.28 -0.58
C GLU A 8 2.28 -29.49 -2.03
N LYS A 9 1.58 -28.86 -2.97
CA LYS A 9 1.98 -28.86 -4.37
C LYS A 9 3.40 -28.30 -4.45
N PRO A 10 4.32 -28.91 -5.23
CA PRO A 10 5.66 -28.38 -5.37
C PRO A 10 5.59 -26.93 -5.87
N PRO A 11 6.44 -26.02 -5.36
CA PRO A 11 6.40 -24.61 -5.74
C PRO A 11 6.58 -24.52 -7.25
N GLN A 12 5.55 -24.04 -7.95
CA GLN A 12 5.63 -23.84 -9.38
C GLN A 12 6.60 -22.69 -9.67
N PRO A 13 7.36 -22.75 -10.78
CA PRO A 13 8.26 -21.66 -11.14
C PRO A 13 7.45 -20.37 -11.37
N LEU A 14 7.88 -19.26 -10.75
CA LEU A 14 7.21 -17.95 -10.80
C LEU A 14 6.78 -17.53 -12.22
N LEU A 15 7.65 -17.76 -13.20
CA LEU A 15 7.36 -17.46 -14.60
C LEU A 15 6.14 -18.21 -15.12
N LYS A 16 6.01 -19.50 -14.80
CA LYS A 16 4.86 -20.30 -15.26
C LYS A 16 3.56 -19.78 -14.68
N MET A 17 3.55 -19.40 -13.40
CA MET A 17 2.37 -18.82 -12.75
C MET A 17 1.99 -17.46 -13.36
N LEU A 18 2.97 -16.62 -13.73
CA LEU A 18 2.71 -15.34 -14.42
C LEU A 18 2.07 -15.55 -15.80
N TRP A 19 2.45 -16.62 -16.50
CA TRP A 19 1.87 -17.01 -17.80
C TRP A 19 0.47 -17.62 -17.68
N GLU A 20 0.13 -18.22 -16.54
CA GLU A 20 -1.19 -18.81 -16.26
C GLU A 20 -2.24 -17.76 -15.83
N LEU A 21 -1.82 -16.52 -15.54
CA LEU A 21 -2.74 -15.44 -15.19
C LEU A 21 -3.62 -15.06 -16.38
N THR A 22 -4.91 -14.94 -16.11
CA THR A 22 -5.87 -14.43 -17.08
C THR A 22 -5.63 -12.96 -17.37
N TRP A 23 -6.05 -12.52 -18.56
CA TRP A 23 -6.02 -11.09 -18.93
C TRP A 23 -6.72 -10.21 -17.87
N LEU A 24 -7.84 -10.70 -17.32
CA LEU A 24 -8.63 -9.95 -16.35
C LEU A 24 -7.87 -9.74 -15.03
N GLN A 25 -7.13 -10.75 -14.57
CA GLN A 25 -6.27 -10.63 -13.37
C GLN A 25 -5.16 -9.61 -13.59
N TRP A 26 -4.52 -9.62 -14.75
CA TRP A 26 -3.53 -8.61 -15.13
C TRP A 26 -4.15 -7.21 -15.21
N ALA A 27 -5.35 -7.09 -15.75
CA ALA A 27 -6.03 -5.81 -15.86
C ALA A 27 -6.37 -5.23 -14.47
N PHE A 28 -6.84 -6.06 -13.54
CA PHE A 28 -7.05 -5.64 -12.15
C PHE A 28 -5.75 -5.19 -11.47
N PHE A 29 -4.67 -5.95 -11.65
CA PHE A 29 -3.36 -5.59 -11.13
C PHE A 29 -2.88 -4.23 -11.64
N TRP A 30 -2.86 -4.04 -12.97
CA TRP A 30 -2.34 -2.81 -13.56
C TRP A 30 -3.22 -1.60 -13.31
N VAL A 31 -4.54 -1.77 -13.17
CA VAL A 31 -5.42 -0.65 -12.79
C VAL A 31 -5.22 -0.23 -11.34
N GLY A 32 -5.03 -1.17 -10.40
CA GLY A 32 -4.70 -0.80 -9.03
C GLY A 32 -3.30 -0.20 -8.92
N TRP A 33 -2.31 -0.75 -9.63
CA TRP A 33 -0.97 -0.15 -9.77
C TRP A 33 -1.02 1.27 -10.35
N LEU A 34 -1.82 1.49 -11.39
CA LEU A 34 -2.02 2.81 -11.98
C LEU A 34 -2.69 3.77 -11.00
N ALA A 35 -3.71 3.33 -10.26
CA ALA A 35 -4.35 4.17 -9.26
C ALA A 35 -3.36 4.62 -8.17
N TRP A 36 -2.48 3.72 -7.74
CA TRP A 36 -1.40 4.05 -6.80
C TRP A 36 -0.35 4.98 -7.39
N THR A 37 -0.06 4.82 -8.68
CA THR A 37 0.81 5.73 -9.44
C THR A 37 0.22 7.14 -9.54
N CYS A 38 -1.07 7.24 -9.84
CA CYS A 38 -1.79 8.52 -9.88
C CYS A 38 -1.74 9.23 -8.52
N ASP A 39 -1.99 8.49 -7.43
CA ASP A 39 -1.91 8.99 -6.06
C ASP A 39 -0.54 9.64 -5.77
N ALA A 40 0.54 8.95 -6.12
CA ALA A 40 1.89 9.43 -5.92
C ALA A 40 2.22 10.63 -6.82
N LEU A 41 1.83 10.58 -8.10
CA LEU A 41 2.01 11.68 -9.04
C LEU A 41 1.35 12.98 -8.53
N ASP A 42 0.09 12.90 -8.11
CA ASP A 42 -0.66 14.06 -7.61
C ASP A 42 -0.01 14.61 -6.31
N PHE A 43 0.49 13.74 -5.43
CA PHE A 43 1.20 14.17 -4.22
C PHE A 43 2.54 14.86 -4.50
N PHE A 44 3.41 14.20 -5.28
CA PHE A 44 4.73 14.73 -5.60
C PHE A 44 4.68 15.97 -6.50
N SER A 45 3.55 16.22 -7.16
CA SER A 45 3.33 17.49 -7.88
C SER A 45 3.50 18.71 -6.97
N VAL A 46 3.14 18.60 -5.68
CA VAL A 46 3.40 19.63 -4.67
C VAL A 46 4.87 19.69 -4.31
N SER A 47 5.47 18.55 -3.96
CA SER A 47 6.88 18.43 -3.53
C SER A 47 7.85 19.01 -4.56
N VAL A 48 7.66 18.69 -5.84
CA VAL A 48 8.47 19.20 -6.95
C VAL A 48 8.22 20.70 -7.19
N SER A 49 7.02 21.20 -6.90
CA SER A 49 6.64 22.60 -7.10
C SER A 49 6.94 23.51 -5.91
N VAL A 50 7.46 22.99 -4.78
CA VAL A 50 7.70 23.78 -3.56
C VAL A 50 8.48 25.09 -3.82
N PRO A 51 9.59 25.11 -4.58
CA PRO A 51 10.32 26.35 -4.85
C PRO A 51 9.48 27.39 -5.62
N ALA A 52 8.67 26.93 -6.59
CA ALA A 52 7.80 27.79 -7.38
C ALA A 52 6.62 28.34 -6.55
N LEU A 53 6.06 27.52 -5.66
CA LEU A 53 5.00 27.90 -4.74
C LEU A 53 5.49 28.92 -3.70
N SER A 54 6.70 28.72 -3.17
CA SER A 54 7.37 29.68 -2.27
C SER A 54 7.49 31.05 -2.93
N LYS A 55 7.96 31.10 -4.18
CA LYS A 55 8.07 32.34 -4.97
C LYS A 55 6.71 32.98 -5.27
N GLN A 56 5.70 32.21 -5.64
CA GLN A 56 4.37 32.75 -5.96
C GLN A 56 3.68 33.36 -4.73
N PHE A 57 3.72 32.67 -3.59
CA PHE A 57 3.02 33.12 -2.39
C PHE A 57 3.87 34.04 -1.50
N ASN A 58 5.15 34.24 -1.85
CA ASN A 58 6.13 34.97 -1.07
C ASN A 58 6.17 34.46 0.38
N LYS A 59 6.37 33.14 0.52
CA LYS A 59 6.40 32.41 1.79
C LYS A 59 7.65 31.55 1.89
N GLU A 60 8.15 31.39 3.11
CA GLU A 60 9.24 30.46 3.41
C GLU A 60 8.85 29.02 3.09
N THR A 61 9.84 28.21 2.73
CA THR A 61 9.68 26.77 2.43
C THR A 61 8.98 26.05 3.57
N SER A 62 9.33 26.35 4.83
CA SER A 62 8.69 25.80 6.04
C SER A 62 7.19 26.10 6.15
N THR A 63 6.74 27.22 5.59
CA THR A 63 5.31 27.53 5.51
C THR A 63 4.66 26.75 4.37
N ILE A 64 5.32 26.63 3.21
CA ILE A 64 4.78 25.86 2.07
C ILE A 64 4.63 24.37 2.43
N THR A 65 5.57 23.78 3.18
CA THR A 65 5.51 22.37 3.59
C THR A 65 4.34 22.06 4.52
N GLN A 66 3.71 23.05 5.15
CA GLN A 66 2.44 22.86 5.87
C GLN A 66 1.36 22.25 4.98
N ALA A 67 1.38 22.53 3.67
CA ALA A 67 0.47 21.92 2.72
C ALA A 67 0.68 20.39 2.60
N ILE A 68 1.94 19.95 2.61
CA ILE A 68 2.31 18.52 2.60
C ILE A 68 1.88 17.87 3.91
N THR A 69 2.20 18.50 5.05
CA THR A 69 1.79 18.05 6.38
C THR A 69 0.28 17.87 6.50
N LEU A 70 -0.51 18.87 6.11
CA LEU A 70 -1.97 18.79 6.18
C LEU A 70 -2.52 17.73 5.24
N THR A 71 -1.96 17.60 4.04
CA THR A 71 -2.35 16.56 3.09
C THR A 71 -2.19 15.19 3.73
N LEU A 72 -1.01 14.88 4.27
CA LEU A 72 -0.71 13.59 4.92
C LEU A 72 -1.56 13.35 6.17
N LEU A 73 -1.76 14.38 7.00
CA LEU A 73 -2.59 14.30 8.21
C LEU A 73 -4.02 13.86 7.90
N PHE A 74 -4.65 14.50 6.91
CA PHE A 74 -6.04 14.25 6.54
C PHE A 74 -6.27 12.96 5.74
N ARG A 75 -5.21 12.29 5.25
CA ARG A 75 -5.32 10.96 4.62
C ARG A 75 -5.98 9.93 5.54
N SER A 76 -5.70 10.00 6.84
CA SER A 76 -6.32 9.12 7.83
C SER A 76 -7.84 9.21 7.85
N VAL A 77 -8.39 10.43 7.76
CA VAL A 77 -9.84 10.67 7.69
C VAL A 77 -10.40 10.08 6.40
N GLY A 78 -9.72 10.31 5.28
CA GLY A 78 -10.05 9.72 3.99
C GLY A 78 -10.13 8.21 4.00
N ALA A 79 -9.13 7.55 4.57
CA ALA A 79 -9.04 6.11 4.65
C ALA A 79 -10.24 5.48 5.36
N VAL A 80 -10.71 6.10 6.45
CA VAL A 80 -11.90 5.64 7.17
C VAL A 80 -13.16 5.81 6.32
N LEU A 81 -13.34 6.98 5.70
CA LEU A 81 -14.52 7.28 4.89
C LEU A 81 -14.61 6.37 3.66
N PHE A 82 -13.51 6.26 2.90
CA PHE A 82 -13.45 5.44 1.69
C PHE A 82 -13.36 3.95 2.00
N GLY A 83 -12.83 3.55 3.16
CA GLY A 83 -12.90 2.17 3.66
C GLY A 83 -14.35 1.73 3.85
N ILE A 84 -15.13 2.49 4.61
CA ILE A 84 -16.57 2.23 4.81
C ILE A 84 -17.32 2.24 3.48
N PHE A 85 -17.01 3.21 2.60
CA PHE A 85 -17.60 3.29 1.27
C PHE A 85 -17.28 2.05 0.42
N SER A 86 -16.04 1.54 0.49
CA SER A 86 -15.58 0.35 -0.21
C SER A 86 -16.27 -0.93 0.23
N ASP A 87 -16.59 -1.05 1.51
CA ASP A 87 -17.26 -2.24 2.03
C ASP A 87 -18.74 -2.25 1.66
N ARG A 88 -19.34 -1.07 1.46
CA ARG A 88 -20.75 -0.93 1.10
C ARG A 88 -21.02 -1.05 -0.40
N PHE A 89 -20.18 -0.42 -1.23
CA PHE A 89 -20.42 -0.29 -2.66
C PHE A 89 -19.46 -1.13 -3.54
N GLY A 90 -18.60 -1.93 -2.92
CA GLY A 90 -17.60 -2.74 -3.60
C GLY A 90 -16.29 -1.99 -3.83
N ARG A 91 -15.39 -2.58 -4.62
CA ARG A 91 -14.07 -1.97 -4.88
C ARG A 91 -14.09 -1.07 -6.11
N LYS A 92 -15.02 -1.30 -7.05
CA LYS A 92 -15.07 -0.56 -8.33
C LYS A 92 -15.41 0.90 -8.16
N TRP A 93 -16.64 1.20 -7.79
CA TRP A 93 -17.16 2.56 -7.77
C TRP A 93 -16.47 3.45 -6.75
N PRO A 94 -16.09 2.94 -5.57
CA PRO A 94 -15.29 3.70 -4.61
C PRO A 94 -13.93 4.13 -5.16
N LEU A 95 -13.21 3.26 -5.88
CA LEU A 95 -11.93 3.64 -6.49
C LEU A 95 -12.10 4.65 -7.63
N VAL A 96 -13.10 4.45 -8.50
CA VAL A 96 -13.42 5.40 -9.58
C VAL A 96 -13.77 6.78 -9.03
N PHE A 97 -14.68 6.84 -8.05
CA PHE A 97 -15.09 8.09 -7.43
C PHE A 97 -13.92 8.78 -6.73
N ASN A 98 -13.05 8.01 -6.06
CA ASN A 98 -11.89 8.57 -5.39
C ASN A 98 -10.90 9.20 -6.39
N LEU A 99 -10.55 8.48 -7.47
CA LEU A 99 -9.67 9.01 -8.52
C LEU A 99 -10.23 10.27 -9.19
N LEU A 100 -11.55 10.32 -9.44
CA LEU A 100 -12.19 11.52 -9.97
C LEU A 100 -12.17 12.68 -8.97
N LEU A 101 -12.41 12.42 -7.68
CA LEU A 101 -12.38 13.44 -6.64
C LEU A 101 -10.98 14.05 -6.50
N VAL A 102 -9.95 13.20 -6.44
CA VAL A 102 -8.54 13.60 -6.43
C VAL A 102 -8.23 14.43 -7.69
N ALA A 103 -8.63 13.98 -8.87
CA ALA A 103 -8.41 14.71 -10.11
C ALA A 103 -9.05 16.11 -10.12
N VAL A 104 -10.29 16.25 -9.62
CA VAL A 104 -10.98 17.54 -9.55
C VAL A 104 -10.30 18.49 -8.55
N LEU A 105 -9.91 17.97 -7.38
CA LEU A 105 -9.22 18.76 -6.36
C LEU A 105 -7.82 19.18 -6.81
N GLU A 106 -7.12 18.31 -7.54
CA GLU A 106 -5.81 18.59 -8.11
C GLU A 106 -5.90 19.65 -9.22
N LEU A 107 -6.89 19.53 -10.11
CA LEU A 107 -7.18 20.53 -11.13
C LEU A 107 -7.47 21.90 -10.49
N ALA A 108 -8.34 21.91 -9.46
CA ALA A 108 -8.69 23.12 -8.72
C ALA A 108 -7.46 23.76 -8.05
N ALA A 109 -6.51 22.97 -7.55
CA ALA A 109 -5.28 23.48 -6.96
C ALA A 109 -4.38 24.17 -7.98
N GLY A 110 -4.43 23.79 -9.26
CA GLY A 110 -3.77 24.54 -10.33
C GLY A 110 -4.28 25.97 -10.50
N PHE A 111 -5.50 26.29 -10.04
CA PHE A 111 -6.11 27.62 -10.20
C PHE A 111 -6.02 28.52 -8.97
N VAL A 112 -5.40 28.06 -7.87
CA VAL A 112 -5.34 28.86 -6.64
C VAL A 112 -4.50 30.12 -6.80
N GLN A 113 -4.93 31.17 -6.09
CA GLN A 113 -4.28 32.48 -6.08
C GLN A 113 -3.73 32.84 -4.69
N THR A 114 -4.29 32.27 -3.63
CA THR A 114 -3.86 32.54 -2.25
C THR A 114 -3.39 31.27 -1.56
N PHE A 115 -2.45 31.43 -0.63
CA PHE A 115 -1.92 30.32 0.16
C PHE A 115 -2.99 29.66 1.03
N ARG A 116 -3.96 30.42 1.55
CA ARG A 116 -5.09 29.86 2.33
C ARG A 116 -5.99 28.95 1.50
N GLN A 117 -6.29 29.34 0.26
CA GLN A 117 -7.03 28.48 -0.68
C GLN A 117 -6.25 27.20 -1.00
N PHE A 118 -4.93 27.33 -1.19
CA PHE A 118 -4.05 26.18 -1.41
C PHE A 118 -4.11 25.19 -0.24
N LEU A 119 -3.93 25.66 1.00
CA LEU A 119 -4.04 24.81 2.19
C LEU A 119 -5.41 24.14 2.33
N ALA A 120 -6.50 24.86 2.06
CA ALA A 120 -7.84 24.30 2.12
C ALA A 120 -8.03 23.17 1.10
N LEU A 121 -7.61 23.39 -0.16
CA LEU A 121 -7.68 22.35 -1.20
C LEU A 121 -6.77 21.17 -0.90
N ARG A 122 -5.58 21.39 -0.32
CA ARG A 122 -4.65 20.33 0.08
C ARG A 122 -5.18 19.46 1.21
N SER A 123 -5.84 20.07 2.20
CA SER A 123 -6.54 19.32 3.24
C SER A 123 -7.66 18.45 2.66
N LEU A 124 -8.49 18.99 1.77
CA LEU A 124 -9.56 18.23 1.10
C LEU A 124 -9.00 17.12 0.20
N PHE A 125 -7.92 17.43 -0.51
CA PHE A 125 -7.19 16.48 -1.34
C PHE A 125 -6.65 15.32 -0.49
N GLY A 126 -6.08 15.59 0.68
CA GLY A 126 -5.65 14.57 1.64
C GLY A 126 -6.77 13.60 2.02
N ILE A 127 -7.99 14.11 2.27
CA ILE A 127 -9.16 13.27 2.55
C ILE A 127 -9.52 12.38 1.36
N ALA A 128 -9.43 12.86 0.12
CA ALA A 128 -9.66 12.01 -1.05
C ALA A 128 -8.56 10.93 -1.17
N MET A 129 -7.31 11.37 -1.19
CA MET A 129 -6.08 10.57 -1.31
C MET A 129 -5.98 9.40 -0.32
N GLY A 130 -6.53 9.55 0.90
CA GLY A 130 -6.50 8.53 1.95
C GLY A 130 -7.13 7.18 1.57
N GLY A 131 -8.12 7.17 0.66
CA GLY A 131 -8.79 5.94 0.25
C GLY A 131 -8.05 5.13 -0.81
N ILE A 132 -7.10 5.72 -1.54
CA ILE A 132 -6.58 5.13 -2.78
C ILE A 132 -5.71 3.91 -2.50
N TRP A 133 -4.75 3.99 -1.57
CA TRP A 133 -3.83 2.88 -1.31
C TRP A 133 -4.54 1.56 -0.97
N GLY A 134 -5.50 1.58 -0.05
CA GLY A 134 -6.22 0.37 0.35
C GLY A 134 -7.09 -0.21 -0.77
N LEU A 135 -7.74 0.65 -1.55
CA LEU A 135 -8.55 0.25 -2.71
C LEU A 135 -7.67 -0.28 -3.87
N ALA A 136 -6.51 0.33 -4.09
CA ALA A 136 -5.54 -0.09 -5.09
C ALA A 136 -4.91 -1.44 -4.71
N ALA A 137 -4.50 -1.61 -3.46
CA ALA A 137 -3.91 -2.84 -2.96
C ALA A 137 -4.89 -4.02 -3.01
N SER A 138 -6.13 -3.81 -2.55
CA SER A 138 -7.19 -4.83 -2.66
C SER A 138 -7.49 -5.18 -4.12
N THR A 139 -7.70 -4.18 -4.99
CA THR A 139 -7.96 -4.41 -6.42
C THR A 139 -6.84 -5.21 -7.08
N SER A 140 -5.59 -4.94 -6.73
CA SER A 140 -4.42 -5.57 -7.36
C SER A 140 -4.11 -6.96 -6.86
N LEU A 141 -4.21 -7.19 -5.54
CA LEU A 141 -3.68 -8.40 -4.91
C LEU A 141 -4.76 -9.46 -4.63
N GLU A 142 -6.04 -9.08 -4.45
CA GLU A 142 -7.10 -10.04 -4.09
C GLU A 142 -7.33 -11.09 -5.19
N ASN A 143 -7.20 -10.71 -6.46
CA ASN A 143 -7.48 -11.59 -7.60
C ASN A 143 -6.28 -12.46 -8.02
N LEU A 144 -5.11 -12.29 -7.38
CA LEU A 144 -3.89 -13.03 -7.72
C LEU A 144 -3.73 -14.29 -6.86
N PRO A 145 -3.13 -15.37 -7.43
CA PRO A 145 -2.68 -16.54 -6.68
C PRO A 145 -1.76 -16.15 -5.53
N VAL A 146 -1.86 -16.87 -4.42
CA VAL A 146 -1.17 -16.51 -3.16
C VAL A 146 0.34 -16.45 -3.34
N GLU A 147 0.90 -17.37 -4.12
CA GLU A 147 2.32 -17.52 -4.38
C GLU A 147 2.88 -16.32 -5.15
N LEU A 148 2.06 -15.64 -5.96
CA LEU A 148 2.45 -14.46 -6.72
C LEU A 148 2.31 -13.16 -5.93
N ARG A 149 1.54 -13.15 -4.82
CA ARG A 149 1.24 -11.92 -4.08
C ARG A 149 2.49 -11.26 -3.48
N GLY A 150 3.53 -12.02 -3.17
CA GLY A 150 4.80 -11.45 -2.67
C GLY A 150 5.49 -10.57 -3.71
N VAL A 151 5.71 -11.07 -4.92
CA VAL A 151 6.31 -10.29 -6.02
C VAL A 151 5.37 -9.18 -6.48
N ALA A 152 4.08 -9.49 -6.63
CA ALA A 152 3.08 -8.53 -7.05
C ALA A 152 2.93 -7.37 -6.04
N SER A 153 3.07 -7.64 -4.74
CA SER A 153 3.13 -6.62 -3.69
C SER A 153 4.28 -5.63 -3.90
N GLY A 154 5.48 -6.14 -4.19
CA GLY A 154 6.64 -5.28 -4.49
C GLY A 154 6.39 -4.41 -5.71
N VAL A 155 5.94 -5.01 -6.82
CA VAL A 155 5.63 -4.27 -8.06
C VAL A 155 4.52 -3.24 -7.85
N LEU A 156 3.46 -3.60 -7.09
CA LEU A 156 2.40 -2.68 -6.69
C LEU A 156 2.96 -1.47 -5.96
N GLN A 157 3.78 -1.68 -4.94
CA GLN A 157 4.32 -0.61 -4.12
C GLN A 157 5.17 0.37 -4.94
N GLU A 158 5.90 -0.13 -5.94
CA GLU A 158 6.70 0.68 -6.86
C GLU A 158 5.90 1.57 -7.81
N GLY A 159 4.57 1.43 -7.85
CA GLY A 159 3.70 2.46 -8.43
C GLY A 159 3.94 3.84 -7.78
N TYR A 160 4.28 3.88 -6.48
CA TYR A 160 4.61 5.14 -5.79
C TYR A 160 5.84 5.82 -6.36
N ALA A 161 6.95 5.07 -6.47
CA ALA A 161 8.20 5.57 -7.04
C ALA A 161 8.05 5.93 -8.52
N PHE A 162 7.26 5.16 -9.26
CA PHE A 162 6.96 5.47 -10.66
C PHE A 162 6.13 6.76 -10.80
N GLY A 163 5.16 7.02 -9.91
CA GLY A 163 4.40 8.27 -9.90
C GLY A 163 5.29 9.49 -9.60
N ASN A 164 6.22 9.37 -8.65
CA ASN A 164 7.23 10.41 -8.40
C ASN A 164 8.15 10.64 -9.62
N LEU A 165 8.59 9.56 -10.26
CA LEU A 165 9.39 9.62 -11.49
C LEU A 165 8.63 10.36 -12.59
N LEU A 166 7.33 10.06 -12.76
CA LEU A 166 6.49 10.73 -13.73
C LEU A 166 6.31 12.22 -13.41
N ALA A 167 6.13 12.59 -12.14
CA ALA A 167 6.08 13.98 -11.68
C ALA A 167 7.37 14.73 -12.04
N ALA A 168 8.52 14.11 -11.77
CA ALA A 168 9.84 14.65 -12.07
C ALA A 168 10.04 14.83 -13.60
N VAL A 169 9.67 13.84 -14.41
CA VAL A 169 9.77 13.91 -15.88
C VAL A 169 8.87 15.00 -16.46
N ILE A 170 7.63 15.11 -16.00
CA ILE A 170 6.69 16.17 -16.42
C ILE A 170 7.24 17.54 -16.03
N SER A 171 7.77 17.68 -14.81
CA SER A 171 8.40 18.92 -14.37
C SER A 171 9.65 19.28 -15.19
N LEU A 172 10.38 18.30 -15.72
CA LEU A 172 11.58 18.54 -16.53
C LEU A 172 11.24 18.95 -17.97
N LYS A 173 10.21 18.33 -18.54
CA LYS A 173 9.93 18.41 -19.99
C LYS A 173 8.76 19.32 -20.33
N LEU A 174 7.70 19.29 -19.54
CA LEU A 174 6.48 20.02 -19.85
C LEU A 174 6.47 21.40 -19.19
N VAL A 175 6.78 21.48 -17.90
CA VAL A 175 6.69 22.75 -17.13
C VAL A 175 7.49 23.91 -17.77
N PRO A 176 8.69 23.72 -18.34
CA PRO A 176 9.42 24.81 -19.00
C PRO A 176 8.80 25.30 -20.31
N GLU A 177 8.04 24.45 -21.01
CA GLU A 177 7.51 24.71 -22.36
C GLU A 177 6.14 25.39 -22.34
N VAL A 178 5.44 25.40 -21.20
CA VAL A 178 4.08 25.93 -21.10
C VAL A 178 4.02 27.14 -20.17
N ALA A 179 3.41 28.23 -20.65
CA ALA A 179 3.27 29.51 -19.92
C ALA A 179 2.68 29.46 -18.49
N PRO A 180 1.82 28.50 -18.09
CA PRO A 180 1.33 28.35 -16.72
C PRO A 180 2.39 27.87 -15.73
N GLY A 181 3.60 27.51 -16.18
CA GLY A 181 4.70 27.03 -15.36
C GLY A 181 4.30 25.78 -14.56
N TRP A 182 4.47 25.82 -13.23
CA TRP A 182 4.22 24.69 -12.33
C TRP A 182 2.77 24.15 -12.41
N ARG A 183 1.81 24.97 -12.84
CA ARG A 183 0.38 24.55 -12.95
C ARG A 183 0.16 23.45 -13.98
N ALA A 184 0.99 23.38 -15.02
CA ALA A 184 0.90 22.34 -16.04
C ALA A 184 1.07 20.93 -15.45
N LEU A 185 1.88 20.80 -14.38
CA LEU A 185 2.07 19.55 -13.66
C LEU A 185 0.75 19.10 -13.00
N PHE A 186 0.06 19.99 -12.28
CA PHE A 186 -1.24 19.73 -11.66
C PHE A 186 -2.32 19.33 -12.67
N TRP A 187 -2.37 20.02 -13.82
CA TRP A 187 -3.36 19.73 -14.85
C TRP A 187 -3.13 18.39 -15.55
N THR A 188 -1.87 18.04 -15.81
CA THR A 188 -1.53 16.76 -16.43
C THR A 188 -1.70 15.59 -15.46
N ALA A 189 -1.33 15.77 -14.19
CA ALA A 189 -1.57 14.82 -13.12
C ALA A 189 -3.07 14.51 -12.97
N SER A 190 -3.90 15.56 -12.90
CA SER A 190 -5.37 15.43 -12.93
C SER A 190 -5.88 14.64 -14.15
N GLY A 191 -5.37 14.92 -15.35
CA GLY A 191 -5.74 14.18 -16.56
C GLY A 191 -5.41 12.68 -16.49
N ILE A 192 -4.24 12.33 -15.93
CA ILE A 192 -3.82 10.94 -15.72
C ILE A 192 -4.71 10.25 -14.67
N SER A 193 -5.10 10.96 -13.60
CA SER A 193 -6.04 10.46 -12.58
C SER A 193 -7.44 10.22 -13.16
N VAL A 194 -7.96 11.10 -14.03
CA VAL A 194 -9.21 10.86 -14.79
C VAL A 194 -9.08 9.63 -15.70
N PHE A 195 -7.95 9.47 -16.38
CA PHE A 195 -7.69 8.30 -17.22
C PHE A 195 -7.68 6.99 -16.40
N GLY A 196 -7.04 7.00 -15.23
CA GLY A 196 -7.08 5.86 -14.29
C GLY A 196 -8.50 5.53 -13.84
N ALA A 197 -9.32 6.55 -13.54
CA ALA A 197 -10.73 6.37 -13.18
C ALA A 197 -11.53 5.74 -14.33
N PHE A 198 -11.29 6.21 -15.56
CA PHE A 198 -11.91 5.67 -16.77
C PHE A 198 -11.55 4.19 -16.95
N LEU A 199 -10.28 3.81 -16.88
CA LEU A 199 -9.85 2.41 -16.99
C LEU A 199 -10.48 1.53 -15.91
N ARG A 200 -10.53 2.00 -14.66
CA ARG A 200 -11.19 1.25 -13.57
C ARG A 200 -12.69 1.07 -13.81
N SER A 201 -13.35 2.04 -14.44
CA SER A 201 -14.78 1.99 -14.76
C SER A 201 -15.13 0.92 -15.80
N LEU A 202 -14.18 0.57 -16.68
CA LEU A 202 -14.37 -0.49 -17.70
C LEU A 202 -14.28 -1.89 -17.10
N LEU A 203 -13.52 -2.07 -16.01
CA LEU A 203 -13.36 -3.37 -15.37
C LEU A 203 -14.59 -3.78 -14.54
N PRO A 204 -14.88 -5.10 -14.44
CA PRO A 204 -15.93 -5.60 -13.57
C PRO A 204 -15.60 -5.40 -12.08
N GLU A 205 -16.53 -5.80 -11.21
CA GLU A 205 -16.32 -5.83 -9.77
C GLU A 205 -15.51 -7.06 -9.35
N SER A 206 -14.79 -6.99 -8.23
CA SER A 206 -13.99 -8.09 -7.68
C SER A 206 -14.86 -9.33 -7.42
N GLU A 207 -14.39 -10.51 -7.85
CA GLU A 207 -15.10 -11.77 -7.59
C GLU A 207 -15.24 -12.05 -6.09
N ALA A 208 -14.24 -11.67 -5.29
CA ALA A 208 -14.28 -11.82 -3.85
C ALA A 208 -15.44 -11.02 -3.24
N PHE A 209 -15.64 -9.78 -3.71
CA PHE A 209 -16.78 -8.96 -3.29
C PHE A 209 -18.12 -9.55 -3.76
N LEU A 210 -18.20 -10.04 -5.00
CA LEU A 210 -19.41 -10.68 -5.51
C LEU A 210 -19.77 -11.95 -4.74
N LYS A 211 -18.79 -12.79 -4.38
CA LYS A 211 -18.98 -13.99 -3.56
C LYS A 211 -19.47 -13.63 -2.15
N ALA A 212 -18.83 -12.65 -1.50
CA ALA A 212 -19.24 -12.17 -0.18
C ALA A 212 -20.67 -11.61 -0.20
N ARG A 213 -21.04 -10.86 -1.25
CA ARG A 213 -22.39 -10.31 -1.41
C ARG A 213 -23.44 -11.42 -1.60
N ARG A 214 -23.16 -12.43 -2.44
CA ARG A 214 -24.06 -13.58 -2.65
C ARG A 214 -24.27 -14.37 -1.36
N ALA A 215 -23.21 -14.59 -0.57
CA ALA A 215 -23.32 -15.24 0.73
C ALA A 215 -24.20 -14.43 1.70
N ALA A 216 -24.03 -13.11 1.74
CA ALA A 216 -24.87 -12.23 2.57
C ALA A 216 -26.34 -12.20 2.11
N GLU A 217 -26.60 -12.26 0.79
CA GLU A 217 -27.94 -12.35 0.23
C GLU A 217 -28.60 -13.70 0.57
N ALA A 218 -27.84 -14.80 0.60
CA ALA A 218 -28.32 -16.14 0.95
C ALA A 218 -28.71 -16.29 2.44
N HIS A 219 -28.06 -15.55 3.34
CA HIS A 219 -28.36 -15.56 4.78
C HIS A 219 -29.49 -14.57 5.20
N GLY A 220 -30.18 -13.97 4.22
CA GLY A 220 -31.25 -12.99 4.47
C GLY A 220 -30.72 -11.58 4.69
N SER A 221 -31.42 -10.59 4.12
CA SER A 221 -30.98 -9.18 4.15
C SER A 221 -30.99 -8.63 5.58
N VAL A 222 -29.82 -8.61 6.21
CA VAL A 222 -29.61 -7.92 7.49
C VAL A 222 -29.70 -6.41 7.27
N SER A 223 -30.42 -5.70 8.14
CA SER A 223 -30.52 -4.23 8.11
C SER A 223 -29.14 -3.57 8.12
N GLU A 224 -28.97 -2.47 7.37
CA GLU A 224 -27.70 -1.72 7.31
C GLU A 224 -27.20 -1.28 8.69
N ALA A 225 -28.12 -0.91 9.59
CA ALA A 225 -27.78 -0.56 10.97
C ALA A 225 -27.20 -1.76 11.75
N GLN A 226 -27.67 -2.97 11.43
CA GLN A 226 -27.23 -4.19 12.07
C GLN A 226 -25.89 -4.66 11.49
N LYS A 227 -25.62 -4.47 10.20
CA LYS A 227 -24.27 -4.67 9.61
C LYS A 227 -23.21 -3.77 10.25
N THR A 228 -23.49 -2.47 10.39
CA THR A 228 -22.57 -1.53 11.05
C THR A 228 -22.35 -1.90 12.52
N ARG A 229 -23.39 -2.35 13.23
CA ARG A 229 -23.27 -2.76 14.63
C ARG A 229 -22.45 -4.04 14.80
N VAL A 230 -22.61 -5.01 13.88
CA VAL A 230 -21.79 -6.23 13.84
C VAL A 230 -20.33 -5.87 13.55
N PHE A 231 -20.07 -5.05 12.54
CA PHE A 231 -18.72 -4.55 12.23
C PHE A 231 -18.07 -3.88 13.45
N ILE A 232 -18.74 -2.92 14.09
CA ILE A 232 -18.22 -2.24 15.30
C ILE A 232 -17.95 -3.26 16.42
N ARG A 233 -18.83 -4.23 16.62
CA ARG A 233 -18.66 -5.27 17.65
C ARG A 233 -17.42 -6.13 17.37
N GLU A 234 -17.24 -6.55 16.12
CA GLU A 234 -16.11 -7.38 15.70
C GLU A 234 -14.80 -6.60 15.70
N THR A 235 -14.81 -5.33 15.25
CA THR A 235 -13.65 -4.44 15.34
C THR A 235 -13.24 -4.26 16.80
N ASN A 236 -14.20 -4.04 17.71
CA ASN A 236 -13.92 -3.94 19.15
C ASN A 236 -13.35 -5.24 19.72
N ALA A 237 -13.87 -6.39 19.29
CA ALA A 237 -13.34 -7.70 19.70
C ALA A 237 -11.91 -7.93 19.18
N MET A 238 -11.65 -7.56 17.92
CA MET A 238 -10.32 -7.63 17.31
C MET A 238 -9.33 -6.71 18.02
N LEU A 239 -9.70 -5.45 18.25
CA LEU A 239 -8.84 -4.51 18.98
C LEU A 239 -8.53 -5.05 20.37
N LYS A 240 -9.51 -5.56 21.12
CA LYS A 240 -9.24 -6.15 22.44
C LYS A 240 -8.33 -7.37 22.39
N LYS A 241 -8.47 -8.24 21.38
CA LYS A 241 -7.70 -9.48 21.25
C LYS A 241 -6.29 -9.25 20.67
N HIS A 242 -6.14 -8.30 19.75
CA HIS A 242 -4.94 -8.08 18.94
C HIS A 242 -4.38 -6.64 19.09
N TRP A 243 -4.66 -5.94 20.20
CA TRP A 243 -4.23 -4.55 20.39
C TRP A 243 -2.70 -4.37 20.25
N MET A 244 -1.90 -5.31 20.78
CA MET A 244 -0.43 -5.26 20.66
C MET A 244 0.03 -5.34 19.20
N LEU A 245 -0.63 -6.17 18.40
CA LEU A 245 -0.36 -6.28 16.96
C LEU A 245 -0.77 -5.01 16.21
N CYS A 246 -1.88 -4.38 16.60
CA CYS A 246 -2.31 -3.11 16.02
C CYS A 246 -1.31 -1.99 16.33
N ILE A 247 -0.86 -1.89 17.58
CA ILE A 247 0.18 -0.93 17.98
C ILE A 247 1.47 -1.19 17.21
N TYR A 248 1.90 -2.45 17.13
CA TYR A 248 3.07 -2.84 16.36
C TYR A 248 2.98 -2.40 14.90
N ALA A 249 1.87 -2.71 14.21
CA ALA A 249 1.69 -2.34 12.81
C ALA A 249 1.67 -0.82 12.61
N VAL A 250 1.05 -0.07 13.53
CA VAL A 250 1.07 1.40 13.50
C VAL A 250 2.48 1.93 13.71
N LEU A 251 3.24 1.41 14.67
CA LEU A 251 4.62 1.82 14.92
C LEU A 251 5.54 1.50 13.73
N LEU A 252 5.41 0.29 13.18
CA LEU A 252 6.13 -0.14 11.99
C LEU A 252 5.85 0.83 10.84
N LEU A 253 4.57 1.08 10.53
CA LEU A 253 4.19 1.95 9.41
C LEU A 253 4.49 3.42 9.69
N THR A 254 4.52 3.86 10.94
CA THR A 254 5.04 5.18 11.30
C THR A 254 6.49 5.31 10.88
N GLY A 255 7.35 4.34 11.23
CA GLY A 255 8.76 4.34 10.83
C GLY A 255 8.94 4.33 9.31
N PHE A 256 8.23 3.45 8.62
CA PHE A 256 8.27 3.34 7.16
C PHE A 256 7.81 4.63 6.45
N ASN A 257 6.73 5.27 6.91
CA ASN A 257 6.27 6.52 6.32
C ASN A 257 7.21 7.69 6.63
N PHE A 258 7.79 7.76 7.84
CA PHE A 258 8.86 8.73 8.14
C PHE A 258 10.08 8.54 7.24
N LEU A 259 10.44 7.29 6.92
CA LEU A 259 11.59 6.99 6.07
C LEU A 259 11.36 7.43 4.62
N ALA A 260 10.18 7.16 4.06
CA ALA A 260 9.81 7.60 2.71
C ALA A 260 9.69 9.13 2.63
N HIS A 261 8.84 9.73 3.45
CA HIS A 261 8.62 11.18 3.42
C HIS A 261 9.87 11.97 3.79
N GLY A 262 10.66 11.47 4.74
CA GLY A 262 11.91 12.10 5.17
C GLY A 262 13.09 11.92 4.19
N SER A 263 12.93 11.14 3.13
CA SER A 263 13.95 11.01 2.08
C SER A 263 13.52 11.56 0.74
N GLN A 264 12.22 11.81 0.51
CA GLN A 264 11.69 12.15 -0.81
C GLN A 264 11.04 13.54 -0.87
N ASP A 265 10.29 13.97 0.14
CA ASP A 265 9.40 15.14 0.04
C ASP A 265 10.16 16.45 -0.23
N LEU A 266 11.28 16.65 0.47
CA LEU A 266 12.14 17.84 0.30
C LEU A 266 13.43 17.56 -0.45
N TYR A 267 13.59 16.37 -1.05
CA TYR A 267 14.81 16.03 -1.78
C TYR A 267 15.13 17.02 -2.92
N PRO A 268 14.17 17.43 -3.78
CA PRO A 268 14.48 18.38 -4.84
C PRO A 268 14.94 19.74 -4.29
N THR A 269 14.32 20.18 -3.19
CA THR A 269 14.65 21.43 -2.48
C THR A 269 16.03 21.35 -1.85
N TYR A 270 16.37 20.24 -1.18
CA TYR A 270 17.71 19.97 -0.65
C TYR A 270 18.78 20.12 -1.75
N VAL A 271 18.59 19.46 -2.90
CA VAL A 271 19.58 19.50 -3.98
C VAL A 271 19.75 20.91 -4.57
N GLN A 272 18.69 21.72 -4.60
CA GLN A 272 18.74 23.09 -5.14
C GLN A 272 19.28 24.10 -4.12
N GLU A 273 18.74 24.12 -2.91
CA GLU A 273 19.05 25.14 -1.89
C GLU A 273 20.33 24.82 -1.11
N ASN A 274 20.55 23.56 -0.72
CA ASN A 274 21.74 23.16 0.03
C ASN A 274 22.95 22.83 -0.82
N LYS A 275 22.73 22.20 -1.99
CA LYS A 275 23.82 21.80 -2.87
C LYS A 275 24.06 22.78 -4.01
N GLY A 276 23.18 23.78 -4.17
CA GLY A 276 23.33 24.83 -5.18
C GLY A 276 23.26 24.30 -6.61
N LEU A 277 22.76 23.08 -6.81
CA LEU A 277 22.65 22.48 -8.14
C LEU A 277 21.48 23.08 -8.91
N SER A 278 21.57 23.05 -10.23
CA SER A 278 20.50 23.59 -11.09
C SER A 278 19.19 22.82 -10.89
N PRO A 279 18.03 23.45 -11.14
CA PRO A 279 16.73 22.75 -11.12
C PRO A 279 16.72 21.51 -12.01
N HIS A 280 17.40 21.57 -13.18
CA HIS A 280 17.57 20.43 -14.07
C HIS A 280 18.32 19.27 -13.38
N ALA A 281 19.47 19.56 -12.75
CA ALA A 281 20.25 18.53 -12.05
C ALA A 281 19.48 17.92 -10.86
N SER A 282 18.74 18.73 -10.10
CA SER A 282 17.89 18.25 -9.01
C SER A 282 16.81 17.27 -9.48
N VAL A 283 16.15 17.57 -10.59
CA VAL A 283 15.15 16.69 -11.19
C VAL A 283 15.79 15.41 -11.74
N VAL A 284 16.94 15.48 -12.41
CA VAL A 284 17.65 14.28 -12.90
C VAL A 284 18.10 13.40 -11.73
N ALA A 285 18.59 13.98 -10.63
CA ALA A 285 18.93 13.22 -9.43
C ALA A 285 17.71 12.54 -8.81
N THR A 286 16.55 13.21 -8.83
CA THR A 286 15.26 12.63 -8.40
C THR A 286 14.84 11.46 -9.29
N ILE A 287 15.02 11.56 -10.62
CA ILE A 287 14.75 10.46 -11.55
C ILE A 287 15.66 9.26 -11.23
N ILE A 288 16.97 9.50 -11.03
CA ILE A 288 17.94 8.45 -10.69
C ILE A 288 17.58 7.79 -9.35
N GLY A 289 17.20 8.58 -8.34
CA GLY A 289 16.71 8.08 -7.06
C GLY A 289 15.48 7.18 -7.22
N ASN A 290 14.49 7.59 -8.04
CA ASN A 290 13.30 6.76 -8.29
C ASN A 290 13.62 5.48 -9.09
N CYS A 291 14.62 5.49 -9.97
CA CYS A 291 15.11 4.26 -10.58
C CYS A 291 15.70 3.31 -9.53
N GLY A 292 16.45 3.85 -8.56
CA GLY A 292 16.95 3.10 -7.40
C GLY A 292 15.82 2.53 -6.56
N ALA A 293 14.79 3.32 -6.30
CA ALA A 293 13.59 2.88 -5.61
C ALA A 293 12.91 1.67 -6.27
N ILE A 294 12.60 1.79 -7.56
CA ILE A 294 11.93 0.74 -8.33
C ILE A 294 12.77 -0.54 -8.36
N ALA A 295 14.08 -0.41 -8.58
CA ALA A 295 14.99 -1.54 -8.55
C ALA A 295 15.03 -2.19 -7.15
N GLY A 296 15.11 -1.38 -6.09
CA GLY A 296 15.10 -1.81 -4.71
C GLY A 296 13.84 -2.60 -4.35
N GLY A 297 12.66 -2.03 -4.58
CA GLY A 297 11.39 -2.65 -4.25
C GLY A 297 11.14 -3.97 -4.97
N ILE A 298 11.51 -4.07 -6.25
CA ILE A 298 11.40 -5.31 -7.01
C ILE A 298 12.38 -6.37 -6.49
N VAL A 299 13.65 -5.99 -6.29
CA VAL A 299 14.70 -6.93 -5.84
C VAL A 299 14.42 -7.42 -4.42
N ALA A 300 14.12 -6.52 -3.49
CA ALA A 300 13.80 -6.86 -2.11
C ALA A 300 12.48 -7.60 -1.99
N GLY A 301 11.43 -7.19 -2.72
CA GLY A 301 10.17 -7.92 -2.79
C GLY A 301 10.37 -9.38 -3.22
N TRP A 302 11.17 -9.60 -4.27
CA TRP A 302 11.54 -10.94 -4.72
C TRP A 302 12.40 -11.70 -3.70
N ALA A 303 13.47 -11.09 -3.19
CA ALA A 303 14.40 -11.68 -2.23
C ALA A 303 13.71 -12.09 -0.93
N SER A 304 12.69 -11.35 -0.52
CA SER A 304 11.91 -11.63 0.71
C SER A 304 11.23 -12.98 0.71
N GLN A 305 11.00 -13.60 -0.47
CA GLN A 305 10.44 -14.95 -0.57
C GLN A 305 11.40 -16.03 -0.07
N PHE A 306 12.71 -15.78 -0.14
CA PHE A 306 13.74 -16.75 0.21
C PHE A 306 14.39 -16.42 1.56
N LEU A 307 14.63 -15.14 1.83
CA LEU A 307 15.30 -14.67 3.04
C LEU A 307 14.34 -14.46 4.22
N GLY A 308 13.03 -14.46 3.97
CA GLY A 308 12.03 -13.99 4.94
C GLY A 308 11.82 -12.48 4.87
N ARG A 309 10.70 -12.01 5.43
CA ARG A 309 10.27 -10.60 5.33
C ARG A 309 11.15 -9.69 6.18
N ARG A 310 11.36 -10.06 7.45
CA ARG A 310 12.11 -9.30 8.45
C ARG A 310 13.56 -9.11 8.07
N ILE A 311 14.23 -10.20 7.68
CA ILE A 311 15.65 -10.15 7.31
C ILE A 311 15.83 -9.21 6.12
N THR A 312 14.94 -9.30 5.13
CA THR A 312 14.99 -8.42 3.95
C THR A 312 14.83 -6.96 4.33
N ILE A 313 13.84 -6.63 5.19
CA ILE A 313 13.65 -5.25 5.70
C ILE A 313 14.92 -4.77 6.42
N VAL A 314 15.46 -5.57 7.34
CA VAL A 314 16.66 -5.19 8.12
C VAL A 314 17.87 -4.96 7.20
N LEU A 315 18.09 -5.82 6.20
CA LEU A 315 19.18 -5.65 5.23
C LEU A 315 19.02 -4.36 4.41
N CYS A 316 17.80 -4.03 4.00
CA CYS A 316 17.51 -2.80 3.27
C CYS A 316 17.77 -1.57 4.14
N GLU A 317 17.38 -1.58 5.41
CA GLU A 317 17.62 -0.46 6.33
C GLU A 317 19.11 -0.30 6.71
N ILE A 318 19.85 -1.40 6.84
CA ILE A 318 21.31 -1.35 7.03
C ILE A 318 21.98 -0.71 5.81
N LEU A 319 21.54 -1.09 4.60
CA LEU A 319 22.00 -0.50 3.36
C LEU A 319 21.69 1.01 3.32
N THR A 320 20.45 1.41 3.65
CA THR A 320 20.05 2.82 3.78
C THR A 320 21.00 3.56 4.74
N GLY A 321 21.21 3.03 5.95
CA GLY A 321 22.10 3.63 6.95
C GLY A 321 23.55 3.78 6.46
N ALA A 322 24.08 2.76 5.76
CA ALA A 322 25.44 2.76 5.25
C ALA A 322 25.69 3.82 4.17
N PHE A 323 24.67 4.18 3.37
CA PHE A 323 24.78 5.17 2.30
C PHE A 323 24.39 6.59 2.70
N ILE A 324 24.00 6.85 3.95
CA ILE A 324 23.73 8.22 4.45
C ILE A 324 24.91 9.18 4.22
N PRO A 325 26.18 8.79 4.47
CA PRO A 325 27.31 9.66 4.15
C PRO A 325 27.37 10.07 2.67
N LEU A 326 27.02 9.15 1.75
CA LEU A 326 27.01 9.42 0.31
C LEU A 326 25.87 10.36 -0.10
N TRP A 327 24.79 10.43 0.69
CA TRP A 327 23.68 11.36 0.49
C TRP A 327 24.04 12.81 0.88
N ILE A 328 24.87 13.01 1.90
CA ILE A 328 25.11 14.33 2.52
C ILE A 328 26.46 14.94 2.14
N ILE A 329 27.53 14.15 2.17
CA ILE A 329 28.91 14.66 2.10
C ILE A 329 29.29 15.17 0.70
N PRO A 330 28.97 14.47 -0.41
CA PRO A 330 29.44 14.89 -1.71
C PRO A 330 28.78 16.18 -2.21
N ASP A 331 29.52 16.99 -2.96
CA ASP A 331 29.00 18.19 -3.64
C ASP A 331 28.89 18.03 -5.16
N SER A 332 29.44 16.93 -5.71
CA SER A 332 29.33 16.62 -7.13
C SER A 332 27.99 15.96 -7.45
N PHE A 333 27.42 16.33 -8.60
CA PHE A 333 26.16 15.76 -9.09
C PHE A 333 26.19 14.23 -9.15
N SER A 334 27.26 13.64 -9.68
CA SER A 334 27.35 12.18 -9.87
C SER A 334 27.33 11.42 -8.55
N ALA A 335 28.02 11.91 -7.53
CA ALA A 335 28.06 11.28 -6.22
C ALA A 335 26.74 11.45 -5.46
N LEU A 336 26.11 12.64 -5.55
CA LEU A 336 24.78 12.87 -4.99
C LEU A 336 23.70 12.02 -5.65
N ALA A 337 23.76 11.86 -6.98
CA ALA A 337 22.84 11.01 -7.72
C ALA A 337 23.04 9.52 -7.37
N ALA A 338 24.28 9.08 -7.18
CA ALA A 338 24.57 7.73 -6.68
C ALA A 338 24.06 7.52 -5.24
N GLY A 339 24.25 8.51 -4.37
CA GLY A 339 23.66 8.52 -3.02
C GLY A 339 22.13 8.43 -3.06
N ALA A 340 21.50 9.18 -3.97
CA ALA A 340 20.06 9.14 -4.18
C ALA A 340 19.58 7.75 -4.57
N PHE A 341 20.25 7.12 -5.54
CA PHE A 341 19.95 5.77 -5.98
C PHE A 341 20.07 4.77 -4.83
N CYS A 342 21.19 4.78 -4.09
CA CYS A 342 21.45 3.79 -3.04
C CYS A 342 20.51 3.93 -1.83
N ILE A 343 20.25 5.16 -1.38
CA ILE A 343 19.28 5.40 -0.30
C ILE A 343 17.90 4.95 -0.74
N GLN A 344 17.44 5.37 -1.91
CA GLN A 344 16.10 5.02 -2.36
C GLN A 344 15.94 3.53 -2.66
N PHE A 345 17.00 2.85 -3.10
CA PHE A 345 17.02 1.39 -3.21
C PHE A 345 16.76 0.71 -1.87
N GLY A 346 17.41 1.17 -0.79
CA GLY A 346 17.17 0.63 0.55
C GLY A 346 15.77 0.96 1.07
N VAL A 347 15.39 2.25 1.04
CA VAL A 347 14.09 2.73 1.55
C VAL A 347 12.92 2.04 0.84
N GLN A 348 12.89 2.07 -0.49
CA GLN A 348 11.78 1.48 -1.24
C GLN A 348 11.90 -0.04 -1.36
N GLY A 349 13.13 -0.58 -1.28
CA GLY A 349 13.35 -2.01 -1.09
C GLY A 349 12.62 -2.56 0.13
N ALA A 350 12.77 -1.89 1.28
CA ALA A 350 12.03 -2.27 2.48
C ALA A 350 10.51 -2.14 2.26
N TRP A 351 10.04 -1.07 1.62
CA TRP A 351 8.61 -0.86 1.31
C TRP A 351 8.02 -1.94 0.40
N GLY A 352 8.77 -2.48 -0.56
CA GLY A 352 8.31 -3.55 -1.44
C GLY A 352 7.83 -4.81 -0.69
N VAL A 353 8.36 -5.05 0.51
CA VAL A 353 8.01 -6.18 1.39
C VAL A 353 6.76 -5.90 2.23
N ILE A 354 6.38 -4.63 2.42
CA ILE A 354 5.38 -4.23 3.42
C ILE A 354 3.96 -4.72 3.13
N PRO A 355 3.39 -4.57 1.91
CA PRO A 355 2.00 -4.97 1.70
C PRO A 355 1.77 -6.47 1.96
N ILE A 356 2.71 -7.32 1.55
CA ILE A 356 2.66 -8.75 1.85
C ILE A 356 2.87 -9.02 3.35
N HIS A 357 3.84 -8.36 3.99
CA HIS A 357 4.10 -8.53 5.42
C HIS A 357 2.89 -8.16 6.30
N LEU A 358 2.22 -7.04 6.00
CA LEU A 358 0.98 -6.65 6.69
C LEU A 358 -0.16 -7.63 6.47
N THR A 359 -0.27 -8.17 5.25
CA THR A 359 -1.32 -9.14 4.91
C THR A 359 -1.12 -10.46 5.65
N GLU A 360 0.13 -10.93 5.77
CA GLU A 360 0.49 -12.14 6.53
C GLU A 360 0.23 -11.99 8.03
N MET A 361 0.46 -10.79 8.59
CA MET A 361 0.21 -10.49 10.00
C MET A 361 -1.27 -10.25 10.31
N ALA A 362 -2.05 -9.80 9.34
CA ALA A 362 -3.41 -9.35 9.59
C ALA A 362 -4.31 -10.52 10.08
N PRO A 363 -5.10 -10.30 11.16
CA PRO A 363 -6.05 -11.30 11.63
C PRO A 363 -6.99 -11.74 10.51
N PRO A 364 -7.35 -13.04 10.38
CA PRO A 364 -8.13 -13.56 9.26
C PRO A 364 -9.41 -12.77 8.95
N ALA A 365 -10.13 -12.34 9.99
CA ALA A 365 -11.37 -11.57 9.87
C ALA A 365 -11.16 -10.12 9.37
N PHE A 366 -9.98 -9.54 9.52
CA PHE A 366 -9.70 -8.11 9.24
C PHE A 366 -8.60 -7.90 8.20
N ARG A 367 -8.23 -8.94 7.42
CA ARG A 367 -7.13 -8.87 6.45
C ARG A 367 -7.23 -7.73 5.43
N ALA A 368 -8.44 -7.33 5.06
CA ALA A 368 -8.65 -6.22 4.12
C ALA A 368 -8.48 -4.84 4.79
N THR A 369 -9.03 -4.66 5.99
CA THR A 369 -9.09 -3.35 6.67
C THR A 369 -7.82 -3.05 7.47
N PHE A 370 -7.19 -4.06 8.05
CA PHE A 370 -6.05 -3.91 8.96
C PHE A 370 -4.83 -3.21 8.30
N PRO A 371 -4.35 -3.63 7.11
CA PRO A 371 -3.22 -2.96 6.45
C PRO A 371 -3.51 -1.50 6.14
N GLY A 372 -4.71 -1.21 5.62
CA GLY A 372 -5.14 0.15 5.23
C GLY A 372 -5.18 1.10 6.42
N VAL A 373 -5.81 0.68 7.52
CA VAL A 373 -5.91 1.52 8.73
C VAL A 373 -4.53 1.75 9.35
N ALA A 374 -3.72 0.70 9.48
CA ALA A 374 -2.38 0.84 10.04
C ALA A 374 -1.50 1.78 9.20
N TYR A 375 -1.56 1.68 7.86
CA TYR A 375 -0.82 2.53 6.94
C TYR A 375 -1.20 4.00 7.11
N GLN A 376 -2.49 4.27 7.28
CA GLN A 376 -3.02 5.63 7.28
C GLN A 376 -2.87 6.31 8.64
N ILE A 377 -2.90 5.55 9.74
CA ILE A 377 -2.49 6.07 11.07
C ILE A 377 -0.97 6.32 11.08
N GLY A 378 -0.17 5.43 10.50
CA GLY A 378 1.27 5.64 10.34
C GLY A 378 1.58 6.92 9.56
N ASN A 379 0.88 7.15 8.44
CA ASN A 379 0.96 8.38 7.66
C ASN A 379 0.64 9.62 8.50
N MET A 380 -0.46 9.58 9.26
CA MET A 380 -0.88 10.68 10.13
C MET A 380 0.20 11.04 11.16
N ILE A 381 0.88 10.07 11.75
CA ILE A 381 1.96 10.32 12.71
C ILE A 381 3.20 10.88 12.00
N SER A 382 3.52 10.35 10.82
CA SER A 382 4.65 10.80 10.00
C SER A 382 4.42 12.12 9.26
N SER A 383 3.20 12.68 9.28
CA SER A 383 2.87 13.88 8.50
C SER A 383 3.74 15.08 8.83
N ALA A 384 4.33 15.10 10.04
CA ALA A 384 5.25 16.13 10.47
C ALA A 384 6.66 16.03 9.85
N ALA A 385 6.99 14.98 9.09
CA ALA A 385 8.34 14.75 8.54
C ALA A 385 8.88 15.96 7.76
N ALA A 386 8.15 16.43 6.75
CA ALA A 386 8.54 17.60 5.95
C ALA A 386 8.69 18.87 6.79
N GLN A 387 7.93 18.99 7.89
CA GLN A 387 8.00 20.15 8.78
C GLN A 387 9.17 20.07 9.77
N ILE A 388 9.51 18.86 10.24
CA ILE A 388 10.72 18.58 11.04
C ILE A 388 11.95 18.94 10.21
N GLU A 389 11.98 18.54 8.94
CA GLU A 389 13.06 18.86 8.02
C GLU A 389 13.18 20.35 7.74
N ALA A 390 12.06 20.99 7.40
CA ALA A 390 12.05 22.41 7.10
C ALA A 390 12.47 23.25 8.32
N THR A 391 11.87 23.00 9.48
CA THR A 391 12.14 23.75 10.73
C THR A 391 13.54 23.42 11.27
N GLY A 392 13.96 22.17 11.21
CA GLY A 392 15.30 21.76 11.60
C GLY A 392 16.36 22.41 10.73
N GLY A 393 16.10 22.50 9.41
CA GLY A 393 16.97 23.18 8.46
C GLY A 393 17.06 24.68 8.75
N ASP A 394 15.96 25.34 9.15
CA ASP A 394 15.98 26.76 9.49
C ASP A 394 16.83 27.05 10.75
N HIS A 395 16.88 26.10 11.70
CA HIS A 395 17.72 26.19 12.90
C HIS A 395 19.19 25.84 12.63
N LEU A 396 19.46 24.86 11.78
CA LEU A 396 20.80 24.45 11.38
C LEU A 396 21.16 25.15 10.08
N LYS A 397 21.90 26.25 10.12
CA LYS A 397 22.27 26.98 8.90
C LYS A 397 23.63 26.54 8.37
N THR A 398 23.78 26.50 7.05
CA THR A 398 25.05 26.25 6.36
C THR A 398 25.33 27.36 5.34
N VAL A 399 26.57 27.44 4.84
CA VAL A 399 26.97 28.46 3.86
C VAL A 399 27.25 27.79 2.53
N VAL A 400 26.49 28.17 1.51
CA VAL A 400 26.58 27.64 0.14
C VAL A 400 26.74 28.83 -0.79
N ASN A 401 27.81 28.84 -1.59
CA ASN A 401 28.13 29.94 -2.52
C ASN A 401 28.09 31.34 -1.86
N GLY A 402 28.56 31.44 -0.61
CA GLY A 402 28.59 32.69 0.15
C GLY A 402 27.24 33.17 0.72
N LYS A 403 26.16 32.40 0.54
CA LYS A 403 24.83 32.67 1.12
C LYS A 403 24.55 31.72 2.28
N VAL A 404 23.94 32.23 3.34
CA VAL A 404 23.46 31.43 4.46
C VAL A 404 22.14 30.78 4.05
N VAL A 405 22.11 29.46 4.00
CA VAL A 405 20.94 28.66 3.62
C VAL A 405 20.61 27.65 4.73
N PRO A 406 19.34 27.22 4.86
CA PRO A 406 18.95 26.13 5.77
C PRO A 406 19.73 24.83 5.47
N ASP A 407 20.12 24.03 6.47
CA ASP A 407 20.87 22.77 6.31
C ASP A 407 19.95 21.55 6.26
N TYR A 408 19.16 21.43 5.18
CA TYR A 408 18.25 20.29 4.99
C TYR A 408 19.01 18.97 4.91
N GLY A 409 20.24 18.95 4.36
CA GLY A 409 21.03 17.74 4.18
C GLY A 409 21.38 17.05 5.50
N LYS A 410 21.88 17.81 6.49
CA LYS A 410 22.17 17.23 7.81
C LYS A 410 20.91 16.74 8.52
N VAL A 411 19.82 17.50 8.45
CA VAL A 411 18.56 17.15 9.11
C VAL A 411 17.96 15.89 8.51
N GLN A 412 17.91 15.81 7.18
CA GLN A 412 17.49 14.60 6.47
C GLN A 412 18.36 13.41 6.83
N GLY A 413 19.68 13.58 6.86
CA GLY A 413 20.61 12.55 7.29
C GLY A 413 20.35 11.98 8.68
N ILE A 414 20.16 12.87 9.66
CA ILE A 414 19.86 12.50 11.05
C ILE A 414 18.49 11.82 11.12
N LEU A 415 17.48 12.36 10.43
CA LEU A 415 16.13 11.80 10.43
C LEU A 415 16.11 10.40 9.81
N ILE A 416 16.68 10.24 8.61
CA ILE A 416 16.78 8.94 7.92
C ILE A 416 17.53 7.93 8.80
N GLY A 417 18.67 8.31 9.39
CA GLY A 417 19.45 7.41 10.25
C GLY A 417 18.71 6.99 11.52
N ALA A 418 18.06 7.94 12.20
CA ALA A 418 17.28 7.67 13.40
C ALA A 418 16.06 6.78 13.11
N VAL A 419 15.36 7.06 12.01
CA VAL A 419 14.17 6.30 11.59
C VAL A 419 14.57 4.92 11.09
N ALA A 420 15.65 4.77 10.32
CA ALA A 420 16.15 3.46 9.89
C ALA A 420 16.52 2.58 11.10
N ALA A 421 17.21 3.14 12.09
CA ALA A 421 17.50 2.42 13.34
C ALA A 421 16.23 2.01 14.10
N PHE A 422 15.22 2.89 14.13
CA PHE A 422 13.91 2.58 14.71
C PHE A 422 13.19 1.46 13.94
N VAL A 423 13.19 1.50 12.60
CA VAL A 423 12.59 0.47 11.74
C VAL A 423 13.30 -0.88 11.93
N ILE A 424 14.63 -0.90 12.04
CA ILE A 424 15.40 -2.11 12.36
C ILE A 424 14.95 -2.68 13.71
N LEU A 425 14.93 -1.83 14.76
CA LEU A 425 14.58 -2.25 16.12
C LEU A 425 13.16 -2.84 16.17
N ILE A 426 12.17 -2.11 15.63
CA ILE A 426 10.77 -2.56 15.66
C ILE A 426 10.59 -3.84 14.83
N THR A 427 11.25 -3.95 13.67
CA THR A 427 11.17 -5.15 12.82
C THR A 427 11.72 -6.38 13.52
N ILE A 428 12.83 -6.25 14.26
CA ILE A 428 13.42 -7.34 15.05
C ILE A 428 12.49 -7.76 16.20
N ILE A 429 11.91 -6.81 16.91
CA ILE A 429 11.04 -7.06 18.09
C ILE A 429 9.66 -7.62 17.70
N GLY A 430 9.21 -7.40 16.46
CA GLY A 430 7.86 -7.75 16.05
C GLY A 430 7.47 -9.23 16.26
N PRO A 431 6.19 -9.59 16.08
CA PRO A 431 5.70 -10.96 16.19
C PRO A 431 6.25 -11.91 15.11
N ALA A 432 6.71 -13.11 15.51
CA ALA A 432 7.35 -14.09 14.63
C ALA A 432 6.61 -14.35 13.31
N GLU A 433 7.36 -14.59 12.22
CA GLU A 433 6.79 -14.87 10.90
C GLU A 433 6.03 -16.20 10.91
N ASN A 434 4.70 -16.13 10.85
CA ASN A 434 3.88 -17.29 10.54
C ASN A 434 3.97 -17.55 9.03
N HIS A 435 4.73 -18.56 8.62
CA HIS A 435 4.87 -19.06 7.24
C HIS A 435 3.58 -19.70 6.71
N SER A 436 2.39 -19.15 6.99
CA SER A 436 1.13 -19.73 6.51
C SER A 436 0.75 -19.11 5.16
N SER A 437 1.26 -19.69 4.08
CA SER A 437 0.91 -19.43 2.67
C SER A 437 -0.51 -19.87 2.27
N HIS A 438 -1.36 -20.29 3.21
CA HIS A 438 -2.69 -20.83 2.93
C HIS A 438 -3.79 -19.99 3.59
N PHE A 439 -4.16 -18.89 2.93
CA PHE A 439 -5.12 -17.90 3.42
C PHE A 439 -6.59 -18.26 3.18
N GLU A 440 -6.88 -19.18 2.25
CA GLU A 440 -8.23 -19.53 1.80
C GLU A 440 -9.01 -20.41 2.78
N LYS A 441 -8.34 -20.99 3.79
CA LYS A 441 -8.98 -21.96 4.70
C LYS A 441 -9.85 -21.33 5.79
N HIS A 442 -9.92 -20.01 5.92
CA HIS A 442 -10.58 -19.33 7.05
C HIS A 442 -11.75 -18.46 6.57
N ARG A 443 -12.90 -18.62 7.25
CA ARG A 443 -14.15 -17.89 6.94
C ARG A 443 -14.01 -16.38 7.20
N VAL A 444 -14.66 -15.58 6.36
CA VAL A 444 -14.77 -14.12 6.50
C VAL A 444 -15.56 -13.72 7.74
N ALA A 445 -15.32 -12.50 8.24
CA ALA A 445 -15.82 -11.98 9.52
C ALA A 445 -17.34 -12.08 9.74
N PHE A 446 -18.13 -12.18 8.67
CA PHE A 446 -19.59 -12.12 8.73
C PHE A 446 -20.31 -13.45 9.00
N ASP A 447 -19.60 -14.50 9.42
CA ASP A 447 -20.22 -15.77 9.83
C ASP A 447 -20.30 -15.84 11.36
N GLU A 448 -21.49 -16.13 11.90
CA GLU A 448 -21.80 -16.12 13.35
C GLU A 448 -20.90 -17.06 14.20
N ARG A 449 -20.10 -17.91 13.55
CA ARG A 449 -19.18 -18.88 14.18
C ARG A 449 -17.69 -18.60 13.93
N GLY A 450 -17.32 -17.48 13.30
CA GLY A 450 -15.92 -17.15 12.97
C GLY A 450 -14.96 -16.93 14.16
N ALA A 451 -15.47 -17.00 15.40
CA ALA A 451 -14.70 -16.82 16.63
C ALA A 451 -14.28 -18.12 17.32
N GLY A 452 -14.70 -19.30 16.84
CA GLY A 452 -14.36 -20.61 17.43
C GLY A 452 -13.22 -21.34 16.70
N GLU A 453 -12.51 -22.23 17.40
CA GLU A 453 -11.35 -23.02 16.92
C GLU A 453 -11.60 -23.88 15.66
N ASN A 454 -12.84 -23.97 15.17
CA ASN A 454 -13.22 -24.74 13.98
C ASN A 454 -13.50 -23.82 12.76
N ALA A 455 -12.63 -22.86 12.50
CA ALA A 455 -12.74 -21.94 11.36
C ALA A 455 -12.06 -22.49 10.08
N PHE A 456 -12.24 -23.77 9.78
CA PHE A 456 -11.86 -24.36 8.51
C PHE A 456 -13.05 -24.35 7.54
N ILE A 457 -12.82 -24.05 6.27
CA ILE A 457 -13.75 -24.45 5.20
C ILE A 457 -13.63 -25.97 5.11
N ASP A 458 -14.65 -26.72 5.53
CA ASP A 458 -14.78 -28.13 5.18
C ASP A 458 -15.11 -28.19 3.67
N ASP A 459 -14.25 -28.83 2.90
CA ASP A 459 -14.43 -29.05 1.45
C ASP A 459 -15.59 -30.03 1.12
N ASP A 460 -16.38 -30.47 2.10
CA ASP A 460 -17.36 -31.55 1.95
C ASP A 460 -18.80 -31.11 1.57
N GLU A 461 -19.11 -29.81 1.49
CA GLU A 461 -20.42 -29.33 0.98
C GLU A 461 -20.40 -29.07 -0.54
N GLY A 462 -19.84 -30.01 -1.29
CA GLY A 462 -19.58 -29.89 -2.72
C GLY A 462 -20.03 -31.07 -3.57
N VAL A 463 -20.99 -31.91 -3.14
CA VAL A 463 -21.64 -32.89 -4.04
C VAL A 463 -23.15 -32.93 -3.76
N LEU A 464 -23.88 -31.96 -4.32
CA LEU A 464 -25.28 -32.19 -4.66
C LEU A 464 -25.29 -33.21 -5.82
N SER A 465 -25.43 -34.50 -5.48
CA SER A 465 -25.65 -35.55 -6.45
C SER A 465 -27.01 -35.33 -7.12
N ASN A 466 -26.96 -34.78 -8.32
CA ASN A 466 -28.07 -34.76 -9.26
C ASN A 466 -28.12 -36.15 -9.92
N SER A 467 -28.92 -37.08 -9.39
CA SER A 467 -29.32 -38.28 -10.11
C SER A 467 -30.81 -38.54 -9.92
N GLY A 468 -31.61 -37.85 -10.72
CA GLY A 468 -32.95 -38.29 -11.05
C GLY A 468 -32.91 -39.41 -12.10
N HIS A 469 -33.39 -40.61 -11.75
CA HIS A 469 -34.38 -41.32 -12.56
C HIS A 469 -35.07 -42.42 -11.74
N PRO A 470 -36.40 -42.59 -11.87
CA PRO A 470 -37.19 -43.64 -11.23
C PRO A 470 -37.28 -44.86 -12.14
N TYR A 471 -37.20 -46.09 -11.62
CA TYR A 471 -37.90 -47.31 -12.11
C TYR A 471 -37.41 -48.56 -11.37
N SER A 472 -38.34 -49.47 -11.09
CA SER A 472 -38.21 -50.92 -10.83
C SER A 472 -38.55 -51.40 -9.41
N GLU A 473 -39.85 -51.58 -9.25
CA GLU A 473 -40.53 -52.51 -8.35
C GLU A 473 -40.21 -53.99 -8.70
N LYS A 474 -40.46 -54.90 -7.73
CA LYS A 474 -40.43 -56.39 -7.76
C LYS A 474 -39.05 -57.03 -7.46
N ALA A 475 -38.89 -58.03 -6.59
CA ALA A 475 -39.82 -59.07 -6.14
C ALA A 475 -39.40 -59.73 -4.79
N SER A 476 -40.42 -60.25 -4.07
CA SER A 476 -40.49 -61.49 -3.25
C SER A 476 -39.46 -61.71 -2.12
N GLU A 477 -39.85 -61.71 -0.83
CA GLU A 477 -40.48 -62.84 -0.11
C GLU A 477 -39.79 -64.19 -0.33
N GLU A 478 -39.03 -64.71 0.64
CA GLU A 478 -39.44 -65.87 1.47
C GLU A 478 -38.35 -66.30 2.47
N ARG A 479 -38.83 -67.05 3.48
CA ARG A 479 -38.17 -67.52 4.71
C ARG A 479 -37.05 -68.53 4.43
N VAL A 480 -36.20 -68.78 5.43
CA VAL A 480 -36.13 -70.05 6.19
C VAL A 480 -34.97 -70.02 7.19
N SER A 481 -35.33 -70.34 8.43
CA SER A 481 -34.49 -70.71 9.57
C SER A 481 -33.75 -72.02 9.34
N THR A 482 -32.53 -72.19 9.86
CA THR A 482 -32.11 -73.49 10.42
C THR A 482 -30.99 -73.37 11.44
N GLU A 483 -31.09 -74.24 12.43
CA GLU A 483 -30.39 -74.35 13.69
C GLU A 483 -28.90 -74.75 13.60
N LYS A 484 -28.20 -74.51 14.72
CA LYS A 484 -26.96 -75.20 15.10
C LYS A 484 -27.19 -76.71 15.24
N PRO A 485 -26.10 -77.50 15.21
CA PRO A 485 -25.75 -78.20 16.44
C PRO A 485 -24.24 -78.19 16.77
N GLN A 486 -23.95 -78.21 18.08
CA GLN A 486 -22.69 -78.65 18.66
C GLN A 486 -22.62 -80.19 18.62
N ILE A 487 -21.50 -80.77 18.20
CA ILE A 487 -20.95 -82.02 18.76
C ILE A 487 -19.42 -81.92 18.78
N ALA A 488 -18.84 -82.26 19.93
CA ALA A 488 -17.41 -82.38 20.20
C ALA A 488 -16.87 -83.76 19.80
N ALA A 489 -15.61 -83.83 19.38
CA ALA A 489 -14.70 -84.97 19.63
C ALA A 489 -13.28 -84.64 19.14
N ALA A 490 -12.38 -84.32 20.08
CA ALA A 490 -11.01 -84.81 20.23
C ALA A 490 -10.34 -84.08 21.40
#